data_AF-A0A2Z7CYY1-F1
#
_entry.id   AF-A0A2Z7CYY1-F1
#
_cell.length_a   1.000
_cell.length_b   1.000
_cell.length_c   1.000
_cell.angle_alpha   90.00
_cell.angle_beta   90.00
_cell.angle_gamma   90.00
#
_symmetry.space_group_name_H-M   'P 1'
#
loop_
_entity.id
_entity.type
_entity.pdbx_description
1 polymer ?
#
loop_
_entity_poly.entity_id
_entity_poly.type
_entity_poly.pdbx_seq_one_letter_code
_entity_poly.pdbx_strand_id
1 'polypeptide(L)'
;MAHSIPRTRAAAALRMKQIALDNQGRTIRRLRAQLATERRGFATMKKEMEDTQVALEASHKEMAPSIPRTRAAAALRMKQIALDNQGRTIRRLRAQLATERRGFATMKKELEDTQVALEASHKVIAGLTEIGLSMSKKIERMKVKKQKVRANHVECHQKFQARIHEAEDSMQAQHLIIEALVDEKDRLLQTIQGLQEANNAPAPFDGEWEEEPEEEEIEDIPLGEVEIDDE
;
A
#
# COMPACT_ATOMS: atom_id res chain seq x y z
N MET A 1 12.22 -10.79 2.12
CA MET A 1 11.92 -10.67 0.68
C MET A 1 10.98 -11.79 0.28
N ALA A 2 9.67 -11.58 0.41
CA ALA A 2 8.67 -12.60 0.10
C ALA A 2 8.19 -12.44 -1.35
N HIS A 3 8.30 -13.53 -2.09
CA HIS A 3 8.23 -13.64 -3.54
C HIS A 3 6.92 -13.14 -4.19
N SER A 4 7.05 -12.42 -5.31
CA SER A 4 5.97 -11.94 -6.18
C SER A 4 5.30 -13.03 -7.04
N ILE A 5 5.27 -14.28 -6.58
CA ILE A 5 4.82 -15.46 -7.33
C ILE A 5 3.35 -15.38 -7.83
N PRO A 6 2.39 -14.78 -7.09
CA PRO A 6 1.01 -14.69 -7.58
C PRO A 6 0.85 -13.71 -8.76
N ARG A 7 1.60 -12.60 -8.74
CA ARG A 7 1.55 -11.57 -9.78
C ARG A 7 2.11 -12.08 -11.10
N THR A 8 3.17 -12.89 -11.04
CA THR A 8 3.76 -13.50 -12.24
C THR A 8 2.85 -14.57 -12.84
N ARG A 9 2.15 -15.37 -12.02
CA ARG A 9 1.16 -16.35 -12.50
C ARG A 9 -0.08 -15.69 -13.13
N ALA A 10 -0.64 -14.66 -12.50
CA ALA A 10 -1.79 -13.93 -13.05
C ALA A 10 -1.44 -13.21 -14.36
N ALA A 11 -0.27 -12.54 -14.42
CA ALA A 11 0.21 -11.91 -15.64
C ALA A 11 0.49 -12.93 -16.76
N ALA A 12 1.06 -14.10 -16.43
CA ALA A 12 1.25 -15.17 -17.39
C ALA A 12 -0.10 -15.70 -17.92
N ALA A 13 -1.10 -15.86 -17.07
CA ALA A 13 -2.44 -16.28 -17.46
C ALA A 13 -3.10 -15.28 -18.44
N LEU A 14 -3.01 -13.97 -18.16
CA LEU A 14 -3.50 -12.93 -19.07
C LEU A 14 -2.77 -12.96 -20.42
N ARG A 15 -1.44 -13.12 -20.42
CA ARG A 15 -0.65 -13.24 -21.65
C ARG A 15 -1.06 -14.47 -22.47
N MET A 16 -1.25 -15.63 -21.82
CA MET A 16 -1.72 -16.84 -22.49
C MET A 16 -3.11 -16.66 -23.11
N LYS A 17 -4.04 -16.03 -22.38
CA LYS A 17 -5.38 -15.71 -22.90
C LYS A 17 -5.33 -14.74 -24.08
N GLN A 18 -4.47 -13.72 -24.05
CA GLN A 18 -4.27 -12.80 -25.17
C GLN A 18 -3.74 -13.52 -26.42
N ILE A 19 -2.76 -14.40 -26.26
CA ILE A 19 -2.23 -15.23 -27.36
C ILE A 19 -3.34 -16.12 -27.95
N ALA A 20 -4.17 -16.73 -27.09
CA ALA A 20 -5.30 -17.55 -27.54
C ALA A 20 -6.33 -16.72 -28.34
N LEU A 21 -6.64 -15.50 -27.91
CA LEU A 21 -7.48 -14.55 -28.65
C LEU A 21 -6.88 -14.22 -30.01
N ASP A 22 -5.60 -13.86 -30.07
CA ASP A 22 -4.93 -13.51 -31.31
C ASP A 22 -4.91 -14.70 -32.29
N ASN A 23 -4.70 -15.90 -31.78
CA ASN A 23 -4.78 -17.15 -32.53
C ASN A 23 -6.18 -17.37 -33.11
N GLN A 24 -7.22 -17.22 -32.29
CA GLN A 24 -8.59 -17.37 -32.74
C GLN A 24 -8.98 -16.29 -33.76
N GLY A 25 -8.54 -15.05 -33.58
CA GLY A 25 -8.71 -13.96 -34.55
C GLY A 25 -8.03 -14.27 -35.89
N ARG A 26 -6.84 -14.90 -35.88
CA ARG A 26 -6.19 -15.42 -37.09
C ARG A 26 -7.01 -16.52 -37.75
N THR A 27 -7.59 -17.45 -37.00
CA THR A 27 -8.45 -18.53 -37.51
C THR A 27 -9.73 -17.98 -38.15
N ILE A 28 -10.39 -17.02 -37.50
CA ILE A 28 -11.58 -16.34 -38.04
C ILE A 28 -11.25 -15.65 -39.38
N ARG A 29 -10.10 -14.97 -39.49
CA ARG A 29 -9.66 -14.35 -40.74
C ARG A 29 -9.45 -15.38 -41.86
N ARG A 30 -8.81 -16.52 -41.55
CA ARG A 30 -8.64 -17.63 -42.50
C ARG A 30 -9.97 -18.22 -42.98
N LEU A 31 -10.89 -18.51 -42.06
CA LEU A 31 -12.22 -19.04 -42.40
C LEU A 31 -13.03 -18.05 -43.25
N ARG A 32 -12.94 -16.74 -42.98
CA ARG A 32 -13.58 -15.71 -43.82
C ARG A 32 -13.02 -15.70 -45.25
N ALA A 33 -11.70 -15.82 -45.40
CA ALA A 33 -11.05 -15.88 -46.70
C ALA A 33 -11.47 -17.13 -47.48
N GLN A 34 -11.45 -18.31 -46.84
CA GLN A 34 -11.92 -19.56 -47.45
C GLN A 34 -13.41 -19.50 -47.84
N LEU A 35 -14.25 -18.95 -46.97
CA LEU A 35 -15.67 -18.78 -47.30
C LEU A 35 -15.87 -17.86 -48.51
N ALA A 36 -15.03 -16.82 -48.66
CA ALA A 36 -15.09 -15.91 -49.80
C ALA A 36 -14.61 -16.59 -51.10
N THR A 37 -13.59 -17.44 -51.05
CA THR A 37 -13.14 -18.21 -52.23
C THR A 37 -14.20 -19.23 -52.64
N GLU A 38 -14.78 -19.95 -51.68
CA GLU A 38 -15.84 -20.94 -51.97
C GLU A 38 -17.11 -20.29 -52.53
N ARG A 39 -17.53 -19.13 -52.01
CA ARG A 39 -18.68 -18.40 -52.57
C ARG A 39 -18.43 -17.92 -54.00
N ARG A 40 -17.21 -17.48 -54.32
CA ARG A 40 -16.83 -17.10 -55.69
C ARG A 40 -16.84 -18.30 -56.62
N GLY A 41 -16.23 -19.42 -56.21
CA GLY A 41 -16.24 -20.66 -57.00
C GLY A 41 -17.67 -21.19 -57.24
N PHE A 42 -18.55 -21.09 -56.24
CA PHE A 42 -19.95 -21.48 -56.39
C PHE A 42 -20.69 -20.61 -57.40
N ALA A 43 -20.45 -19.29 -57.39
CA ALA A 43 -21.05 -18.38 -58.36
C ALA A 43 -20.56 -18.67 -59.79
N THR A 44 -19.27 -18.96 -59.98
CA THR A 44 -18.72 -19.27 -61.30
C THR A 44 -19.24 -20.61 -61.83
N MET A 45 -19.19 -21.67 -61.03
CA MET A 45 -19.72 -22.99 -61.43
C MET A 45 -21.21 -22.95 -61.71
N LYS A 46 -21.98 -22.17 -60.94
CA LYS A 46 -23.42 -22.05 -61.14
C LYS A 46 -23.72 -21.38 -62.49
N LYS A 47 -23.01 -20.29 -62.80
CA LYS A 47 -23.11 -19.61 -64.09
C LYS A 47 -22.73 -20.54 -65.24
N GLU A 48 -21.60 -21.24 -65.14
CA GLU A 48 -21.15 -22.20 -66.16
C GLU A 48 -22.11 -23.37 -66.36
N MET A 49 -22.83 -23.80 -65.32
CA MET A 49 -23.86 -24.83 -65.43
C MET A 49 -25.08 -24.29 -66.19
N GLU A 50 -25.58 -23.11 -65.81
CA GLU A 50 -26.70 -22.42 -66.47
C GLU A 50 -26.39 -22.18 -67.96
N ASP A 51 -25.19 -21.67 -68.28
CA ASP A 51 -24.73 -21.45 -69.65
C ASP A 51 -24.71 -22.77 -70.45
N THR A 52 -24.21 -23.87 -69.86
CA THR A 52 -24.25 -25.18 -70.54
C THR A 52 -25.66 -25.74 -70.70
N GLN A 53 -26.58 -25.43 -69.79
CA GLN A 53 -27.96 -25.86 -69.90
C GLN A 53 -28.67 -25.10 -71.05
N VAL A 54 -28.48 -23.78 -71.13
CA VAL A 54 -29.00 -22.94 -72.23
C VAL A 54 -28.46 -23.39 -73.59
N ALA A 55 -27.15 -23.68 -73.69
CA ALA A 55 -26.54 -24.17 -74.92
C ALA A 55 -27.11 -25.54 -75.36
N LEU A 56 -27.32 -26.46 -74.41
CA LEU A 56 -27.91 -27.77 -74.69
C LEU A 56 -29.39 -27.69 -75.09
N GLU A 57 -30.15 -26.78 -74.49
CA GLU A 57 -31.55 -26.51 -74.85
C GLU A 57 -31.67 -25.89 -76.25
N ALA A 58 -30.75 -25.01 -76.64
CA ALA A 58 -30.69 -24.42 -77.98
C ALA A 58 -30.39 -25.48 -79.06
N SER A 59 -29.39 -26.35 -78.83
CA SER A 59 -29.07 -27.45 -79.77
C SER A 59 -30.17 -28.50 -79.90
N HIS A 60 -31.05 -28.63 -78.90
CA HIS A 60 -32.18 -29.55 -78.92
C HIS A 60 -33.36 -29.08 -79.80
N LYS A 61 -33.45 -27.77 -80.10
CA LYS A 61 -34.50 -27.19 -80.95
C LYS A 61 -34.24 -27.32 -82.46
N GLU A 62 -33.01 -27.63 -82.88
CA GLU A 62 -32.61 -27.64 -84.31
C GLU A 62 -32.46 -29.03 -84.96
N MET A 63 -32.45 -30.15 -84.22
CA MET A 63 -32.07 -31.48 -84.79
C MET A 63 -33.01 -32.65 -84.44
N ALA A 64 -33.13 -33.60 -85.39
CA ALA A 64 -33.80 -34.91 -85.25
C ALA A 64 -33.18 -35.78 -84.12
N PRO A 65 -33.93 -36.73 -83.52
CA PRO A 65 -33.57 -37.36 -82.25
C PRO A 65 -32.41 -38.36 -82.40
N SER A 66 -31.19 -37.88 -82.17
CA SER A 66 -29.97 -38.70 -82.10
C SER A 66 -29.53 -38.95 -80.64
N ILE A 67 -28.70 -39.97 -80.47
CA ILE A 67 -28.10 -40.56 -79.24
C ILE A 67 -27.31 -39.60 -78.29
N PRO A 68 -26.86 -38.37 -78.64
CA PRO A 68 -26.08 -37.48 -77.75
C PRO A 68 -26.71 -37.06 -76.41
N ARG A 69 -28.02 -37.26 -76.22
CA ARG A 69 -28.78 -36.80 -75.04
C ARG A 69 -28.28 -37.37 -73.71
N THR A 70 -27.80 -38.62 -73.72
CA THR A 70 -27.38 -39.32 -72.49
C THR A 70 -26.06 -38.77 -71.93
N ARG A 71 -25.09 -38.42 -72.79
CA ARG A 71 -23.79 -37.89 -72.36
C ARG A 71 -23.90 -36.44 -71.85
N ALA A 72 -24.72 -35.63 -72.51
CA ALA A 72 -25.01 -34.26 -72.08
C ALA A 72 -25.75 -34.23 -70.72
N ALA A 73 -26.76 -35.08 -70.56
CA ALA A 73 -27.48 -35.21 -69.29
C ALA A 73 -26.58 -35.70 -68.15
N ALA A 74 -25.66 -36.63 -68.41
CA ALA A 74 -24.67 -37.07 -67.42
C ALA A 74 -23.74 -35.92 -66.99
N ALA A 75 -23.26 -35.11 -67.93
CA ALA A 75 -22.42 -33.95 -67.63
C ALA A 75 -23.13 -32.91 -66.75
N LEU A 76 -24.41 -32.61 -67.02
CA LEU A 76 -25.21 -31.71 -66.17
C LEU A 76 -25.42 -32.28 -64.76
N ARG A 77 -25.71 -33.59 -64.64
CA ARG A 77 -25.84 -34.26 -63.33
C ARG A 77 -24.54 -34.18 -62.52
N MET A 78 -23.39 -34.38 -63.15
CA MET A 78 -22.09 -34.23 -62.48
C MET A 78 -21.84 -32.79 -61.99
N LYS A 79 -22.17 -31.78 -62.81
CA LYS A 79 -22.08 -30.37 -62.41
C LYS A 79 -23.01 -30.02 -61.24
N GLN A 80 -24.24 -30.55 -61.24
CA GLN A 80 -25.17 -30.36 -60.14
C GLN A 80 -24.64 -30.94 -58.82
N ILE A 81 -24.07 -32.15 -58.86
CA ILE A 81 -23.44 -32.77 -57.68
C ILE A 81 -22.27 -31.92 -57.18
N ALA A 82 -21.45 -31.36 -58.08
CA ALA A 82 -20.36 -30.47 -57.72
C ALA A 82 -20.86 -29.18 -57.02
N LEU A 83 -21.93 -28.56 -57.53
CA LEU A 83 -22.59 -27.42 -56.90
C LEU A 83 -23.14 -27.77 -55.52
N ASP A 84 -23.85 -28.89 -55.38
CA ASP A 84 -24.42 -29.31 -54.10
C ASP A 84 -23.32 -29.60 -53.06
N ASN A 85 -22.18 -30.15 -53.49
CA ASN A 85 -21.00 -30.35 -52.65
C ASN A 85 -20.41 -29.03 -52.18
N GLN A 86 -20.24 -28.07 -53.09
CA GLN A 86 -19.73 -26.76 -52.72
C GLN A 86 -20.72 -25.99 -51.81
N GLY A 87 -22.02 -26.10 -52.07
CA GLY A 87 -23.07 -25.60 -51.19
C GLY A 87 -23.03 -26.21 -49.80
N ARG A 88 -22.70 -27.51 -49.67
CA ARG A 88 -22.43 -28.17 -48.39
C ARG A 88 -21.17 -27.61 -47.71
N THR A 89 -20.07 -27.41 -48.44
CA THR A 89 -18.83 -26.81 -47.93
C THR A 89 -19.06 -25.39 -47.41
N ILE A 90 -19.78 -24.55 -48.16
CA ILE A 90 -20.14 -23.18 -47.75
C ILE A 90 -20.96 -23.20 -46.45
N ARG A 91 -21.93 -24.11 -46.31
CA ARG A 91 -22.72 -24.25 -45.07
C ARG A 91 -21.84 -24.63 -43.88
N ARG A 92 -20.92 -25.59 -44.06
CA ARG A 92 -19.95 -25.99 -43.01
C ARG A 92 -19.05 -24.83 -42.59
N LEU A 93 -18.47 -24.10 -43.55
CA LEU A 93 -17.62 -22.93 -43.27
C LEU A 93 -18.38 -21.81 -42.55
N ARG A 94 -19.65 -21.57 -42.89
CA ARG A 94 -20.51 -20.60 -42.18
C ARG A 94 -20.74 -21.03 -40.73
N ALA A 95 -21.04 -22.31 -40.50
CA ALA A 95 -21.24 -22.84 -39.15
C ALA A 95 -19.96 -22.73 -38.31
N GLN A 96 -18.81 -23.14 -38.85
CA GLN A 96 -17.50 -23.00 -38.20
C GLN A 96 -17.15 -21.53 -37.90
N LEU A 97 -17.40 -20.62 -38.85
CA LEU A 97 -17.16 -19.21 -38.63
C LEU A 97 -18.06 -18.63 -37.51
N ALA A 98 -19.30 -19.10 -37.40
CA ALA A 98 -20.22 -18.69 -36.35
C ALA A 98 -19.81 -19.23 -34.97
N THR A 99 -19.32 -20.48 -34.87
CA THR A 99 -18.79 -21.03 -33.62
C THR A 99 -17.53 -20.30 -33.18
N GLU A 100 -16.59 -20.05 -34.10
CA GLU A 100 -15.36 -19.30 -33.79
C GLU A 100 -15.64 -17.86 -33.37
N ARG A 101 -16.57 -17.16 -34.03
CA ARG A 101 -16.96 -15.80 -33.63
C ARG A 101 -17.58 -15.75 -32.23
N ARG A 102 -18.39 -16.75 -31.87
CA ARG A 102 -18.97 -16.84 -30.52
C ARG A 102 -17.88 -17.08 -29.47
N GLY A 103 -16.99 -18.06 -29.69
CA GLY A 103 -15.88 -18.33 -28.78
C GLY A 103 -14.91 -17.15 -28.63
N PHE A 104 -14.66 -16.41 -29.71
CA PHE A 104 -13.84 -15.21 -29.66
C PHE A 104 -14.47 -14.10 -28.81
N ALA A 105 -15.79 -13.89 -28.95
CA ALA A 105 -16.51 -12.88 -28.17
C ALA A 105 -16.52 -13.22 -26.67
N THR A 106 -16.74 -14.49 -26.31
CA THR A 106 -16.74 -14.92 -24.90
C THR A 106 -15.36 -14.77 -24.27
N MET A 107 -14.31 -15.28 -24.92
CA MET A 107 -12.95 -15.19 -24.39
C MET A 107 -12.47 -13.74 -24.28
N LYS A 108 -12.88 -12.87 -25.21
CA LYS A 108 -12.54 -11.44 -25.15
C LYS A 108 -13.16 -10.77 -23.93
N LYS A 109 -14.45 -11.01 -23.69
CA LYS A 109 -15.15 -10.49 -22.52
C LYS A 109 -14.50 -10.98 -21.22
N GLU A 110 -14.24 -12.28 -21.12
CA GLU A 110 -13.57 -12.85 -19.94
C GLU A 110 -12.19 -12.24 -19.68
N LEU A 111 -11.42 -11.95 -20.75
CA LEU A 111 -10.12 -11.30 -20.60
C LEU A 111 -10.27 -9.87 -20.04
N GLU A 112 -11.18 -9.09 -20.60
CA GLU A 112 -11.49 -7.72 -20.15
C GLU A 112 -11.95 -7.72 -18.68
N ASP A 113 -12.88 -8.60 -18.30
CA ASP A 113 -13.37 -8.74 -16.93
C ASP A 113 -12.22 -9.07 -15.95
N THR A 114 -11.33 -10.00 -16.31
CA THR A 114 -10.17 -10.33 -15.47
C THR A 114 -9.16 -9.18 -15.36
N GLN A 115 -9.01 -8.38 -16.41
CA GLN A 115 -8.14 -7.21 -16.39
C GLN A 115 -8.68 -6.13 -15.46
N VAL A 116 -9.99 -5.84 -15.54
CA VAL A 116 -10.66 -4.88 -14.65
C VAL A 116 -10.55 -5.31 -13.19
N ALA A 117 -10.79 -6.60 -12.90
CA ALA A 117 -10.65 -7.15 -11.55
C ALA A 117 -9.21 -7.04 -11.02
N LEU A 118 -8.21 -7.30 -11.87
CA LEU A 118 -6.80 -7.16 -11.50
C LEU A 118 -6.42 -5.71 -11.24
N GLU A 119 -6.90 -4.77 -12.06
CA GLU A 119 -6.65 -3.33 -11.86
C GLU A 119 -7.26 -2.83 -10.54
N ALA A 120 -8.50 -3.22 -10.24
CA ALA A 120 -9.16 -2.91 -8.97
C ALA A 120 -8.35 -3.47 -7.78
N SER A 121 -7.89 -4.72 -7.88
CA SER A 121 -7.06 -5.36 -6.86
C SER A 121 -5.75 -4.60 -6.63
N HIS A 122 -5.11 -4.10 -7.69
CA HIS A 122 -3.89 -3.29 -7.57
C HIS A 122 -4.14 -1.95 -6.86
N LYS A 123 -5.26 -1.28 -7.15
CA LYS A 123 -5.65 -0.04 -6.46
C LYS A 123 -5.85 -0.26 -4.96
N VAL A 124 -6.54 -1.35 -4.58
CA VAL A 124 -6.73 -1.72 -3.17
C VAL A 124 -5.39 -2.00 -2.48
N ILE A 125 -4.51 -2.79 -3.10
CA ILE A 125 -3.19 -3.08 -2.52
C ILE A 125 -2.35 -1.80 -2.34
N ALA A 126 -2.41 -0.88 -3.31
CA ALA A 126 -1.71 0.40 -3.21
C ALA A 126 -2.21 1.22 -2.02
N GLY A 127 -3.53 1.36 -1.86
CA GLY A 127 -4.12 2.09 -0.73
C GLY A 127 -3.78 1.49 0.63
N LEU A 128 -3.83 0.16 0.77
CA LEU A 128 -3.43 -0.53 2.00
C LEU A 128 -1.95 -0.32 2.33
N THR A 129 -1.09 -0.30 1.31
CA THR A 129 0.35 -0.05 1.49
C THR A 129 0.61 1.36 1.99
N GLU A 130 -0.06 2.36 1.43
CA GLU A 130 0.05 3.76 1.86
C GLU A 130 -0.40 3.93 3.32
N ILE A 131 -1.52 3.32 3.70
CA ILE A 131 -2.01 3.31 5.09
C ILE A 131 -0.94 2.71 6.02
N GLY A 132 -0.41 1.54 5.68
CA GLY A 132 0.64 0.88 6.48
C GLY A 132 1.90 1.72 6.65
N LEU A 133 2.35 2.41 5.60
CA LEU A 133 3.49 3.33 5.65
C LEU A 133 3.20 4.55 6.54
N SER A 134 2.00 5.14 6.45
CA SER A 134 1.59 6.29 7.25
C SER A 134 1.54 5.96 8.76
N MET A 135 1.01 4.79 9.11
CA MET A 135 0.97 4.29 10.48
C MET A 135 2.37 4.02 11.02
N SER A 136 3.23 3.39 10.22
CA SER A 136 4.62 3.11 10.59
C SER A 136 5.38 4.41 10.91
N LYS A 137 5.22 5.44 10.06
CA LYS A 137 5.78 6.77 10.28
C LYS A 137 5.23 7.43 11.56
N LYS A 138 3.95 7.24 11.88
CA LYS A 138 3.35 7.75 13.13
C LYS A 138 3.96 7.07 14.36
N ILE A 139 4.14 5.75 14.32
CA ILE A 139 4.77 4.98 15.41
C ILE A 139 6.21 5.44 15.63
N GLU A 140 6.98 5.65 14.58
CA GLU A 140 8.35 6.14 14.67
C GLU A 140 8.41 7.52 15.34
N ARG A 141 7.55 8.46 14.95
CA ARG A 141 7.42 9.78 15.61
C ARG A 141 7.08 9.65 17.10
N MET A 142 6.18 8.73 17.47
CA MET A 142 5.84 8.50 18.87
C MET A 142 7.03 7.94 19.67
N LYS A 143 7.83 7.04 19.08
CA LYS A 143 9.05 6.51 19.71
C LYS A 143 10.08 7.61 19.97
N VAL A 144 10.30 8.50 18.99
CA VAL A 144 11.21 9.65 19.14
C VAL A 144 10.73 10.58 20.25
N LYS A 145 9.44 10.94 20.28
CA LYS A 145 8.87 11.76 21.36
C LYS A 145 9.05 11.10 22.73
N LYS A 146 8.79 9.80 22.84
CA LYS A 146 8.98 9.03 24.09
C LYS A 146 10.43 9.04 24.57
N GLN A 147 11.39 8.89 23.65
CA GLN A 147 12.82 9.00 23.98
C GLN A 147 13.19 10.40 24.44
N LYS A 148 12.68 11.44 23.78
CA LYS A 148 12.90 12.84 24.19
C LYS A 148 12.40 13.11 25.61
N VAL A 149 11.18 12.67 25.94
CA VAL A 149 10.62 12.83 27.30
C VAL A 149 11.49 12.13 28.34
N ARG A 150 11.96 10.91 28.06
CA ARG A 150 12.87 10.18 28.96
C ARG A 150 14.20 10.92 29.15
N ALA A 151 14.81 11.41 28.07
CA ALA A 151 16.06 12.16 28.14
C ALA A 151 15.89 13.45 28.97
N ASN A 152 14.84 14.22 28.71
CA ASN A 152 14.52 15.43 29.47
C ASN A 152 14.33 15.14 30.96
N HIS A 153 13.65 14.04 31.32
CA HIS A 153 13.46 13.66 32.72
C HIS A 153 14.80 13.33 33.41
N VAL A 154 15.67 12.56 32.74
CA VAL A 154 17.01 12.24 33.26
C VAL A 154 17.85 13.50 33.44
N GLU A 155 17.85 14.41 32.45
CA GLU A 155 18.56 15.68 32.52
C GLU A 155 18.05 16.56 33.67
N CYS A 156 16.72 16.63 33.85
CA CYS A 156 16.10 17.36 34.95
C CYS A 156 16.53 16.80 36.31
N HIS A 157 16.51 15.47 36.48
CA HIS A 157 16.95 14.83 37.71
C HIS A 157 18.43 15.09 38.00
N GLN A 158 19.29 15.01 36.98
CA GLN A 158 20.72 15.33 37.11
C GLN A 158 20.95 16.77 37.55
N LYS A 159 20.22 17.73 36.97
CA LYS A 159 20.32 19.16 37.36
C LYS A 159 19.87 19.38 38.80
N PHE A 160 18.79 18.73 39.21
CA PHE A 160 18.30 18.83 40.58
C PHE A 160 19.29 18.22 41.58
N GLN A 161 19.84 17.04 41.27
CA GLN A 161 20.91 16.44 42.07
C GLN A 161 22.13 17.35 42.17
N ALA A 162 22.59 17.96 41.07
CA ALA A 162 23.72 18.88 41.12
C ALA A 162 23.48 20.09 42.04
N ARG A 163 22.26 20.65 42.03
CA ARG A 163 21.87 21.74 42.93
C ARG A 163 21.80 21.32 44.40
N ILE A 164 21.34 20.10 44.68
CA ILE A 164 21.35 19.55 46.04
C ILE A 164 22.79 19.43 46.54
N HIS A 165 23.69 18.82 45.77
CA HIS A 165 25.09 18.66 46.17
C HIS A 165 25.78 20.02 46.36
N GLU A 166 25.54 20.99 45.48
CA GLU A 166 26.07 22.35 45.63
C GLU A 166 25.60 23.02 46.94
N ALA A 167 24.32 22.86 47.28
CA ALA A 167 23.77 23.37 48.54
C ALA A 167 24.35 22.64 49.76
N GLU A 168 24.50 21.32 49.70
CA GLU A 168 25.13 20.50 50.75
C GLU A 168 26.59 20.93 50.99
N ASP A 169 27.37 21.10 49.93
CA ASP A 169 28.76 21.57 50.00
C ASP A 169 28.84 22.98 50.61
N SER A 170 27.94 23.89 50.22
CA SER A 170 27.86 25.24 50.81
C SER A 170 27.48 25.19 52.29
N MET A 171 26.54 24.33 52.68
CA MET A 171 26.15 24.16 54.08
C MET A 171 27.31 23.60 54.90
N GLN A 172 28.04 22.62 54.39
CA GLN A 172 29.24 22.08 55.03
C GLN A 172 30.32 23.14 55.19
N ALA A 173 30.55 23.98 54.17
CA ALA A 173 31.50 25.08 54.25
C ALA A 173 31.10 26.11 55.32
N GLN A 174 29.81 26.48 55.39
CA GLN A 174 29.30 27.35 56.46
C GLN A 174 29.47 26.72 57.85
N HIS A 175 29.22 25.41 57.99
CA HIS A 175 29.40 24.69 59.25
C HIS A 175 30.85 24.78 59.77
N LEU A 176 31.84 24.59 58.89
CA LEU A 176 33.26 24.72 59.23
C LEU A 176 33.64 26.15 59.67
N ILE A 177 33.05 27.18 59.05
CA ILE A 177 33.28 28.58 59.45
C ILE A 177 32.69 28.84 60.84
N ILE A 178 31.48 28.36 61.10
CA ILE A 178 30.83 28.50 62.41
C ILE A 178 31.66 27.81 63.49
N GLU A 179 32.12 26.58 63.24
CA GLU A 179 32.98 25.84 64.17
C GLU A 179 34.25 26.64 64.52
N ALA A 180 34.93 27.21 63.51
CA ALA A 180 36.10 28.06 63.73
C ALA A 180 35.79 29.34 64.54
N LEU A 181 34.64 29.97 64.31
CA LEU A 181 34.21 31.17 65.05
C LEU A 181 33.86 30.85 66.51
N VAL A 182 33.23 29.69 66.77
CA VAL A 182 32.94 29.22 68.13
C VAL A 182 34.25 28.99 68.90
N ASP A 183 35.20 28.30 68.29
CA ASP A 183 36.54 28.10 68.87
C ASP A 183 37.26 29.43 69.19
N GLU A 184 37.18 30.40 68.28
CA GLU A 184 37.77 31.72 68.49
C GLU A 184 37.08 32.49 69.61
N LYS A 185 35.74 32.47 69.67
CA LYS A 185 34.96 33.06 70.75
C LYS A 185 35.37 32.48 72.11
N ASP A 186 35.52 31.16 72.21
CA ASP A 186 35.89 30.50 73.47
C ASP A 186 37.33 30.89 73.91
N ARG A 187 38.27 31.01 72.97
CA ARG A 187 39.61 31.55 73.24
C ARG A 187 39.58 33.01 73.72
N LEU A 188 38.72 33.84 73.11
CA LEU A 188 38.54 35.23 73.50
C LEU A 188 37.97 35.34 74.91
N LEU A 189 36.93 34.56 75.24
CA LEU A 189 36.36 34.50 76.59
C LEU A 189 37.41 34.10 77.63
N GLN A 190 38.22 33.07 77.33
CA GLN A 190 39.30 32.64 78.21
C GLN A 190 40.34 33.74 78.44
N THR A 191 40.68 34.50 77.39
CA THR A 191 41.61 35.64 77.48
C THR A 191 41.05 36.78 78.33
N ILE A 192 39.76 37.13 78.14
CA ILE A 192 39.07 38.15 78.93
C ILE A 192 39.07 37.77 80.41
N GLN A 193 38.74 36.52 80.72
CA GLN A 193 38.73 36.01 82.09
C GLN A 193 40.11 36.12 82.75
N GLY A 194 41.19 35.70 82.07
CA GLY A 194 42.55 35.83 82.58
C GLY A 194 42.97 37.29 82.82
N LEU A 195 42.53 38.23 81.97
CA LEU A 195 42.78 39.67 82.16
C LEU A 195 41.98 40.26 83.33
N GLN A 196 40.73 39.85 83.51
CA GLN A 196 39.90 40.27 84.65
C GLN A 196 40.50 39.80 85.98
N GLU A 197 40.97 38.56 86.05
CA GLU A 197 41.67 38.00 87.22
C GLU A 197 42.93 38.80 87.58
N ALA A 198 43.72 39.22 86.59
CA ALA A 198 44.94 40.00 86.82
C ALA A 198 44.70 41.43 87.34
N ASN A 199 43.54 42.03 87.05
CA ASN A 199 43.23 43.42 87.36
C ASN A 199 42.52 43.64 88.72
N ASN A 200 42.22 42.59 89.51
CA ASN A 200 41.49 42.67 90.79
C ASN A 200 40.17 43.47 90.72
N ALA A 201 39.51 43.49 89.56
CA ALA A 201 38.20 44.13 89.40
C ALA A 201 37.10 43.19 89.93
N PRO A 202 36.16 43.65 90.79
CA PRO A 202 34.96 42.87 91.09
C PRO A 202 34.19 42.65 89.79
N ALA A 203 33.61 41.45 89.62
CA ALA A 203 32.89 41.05 88.40
C ALA A 203 31.93 42.16 87.92
N PRO A 204 32.06 42.66 86.67
CA PRO A 204 31.10 43.61 86.14
C PRO A 204 29.86 42.84 85.66
N PHE A 205 28.74 43.13 86.33
CA PHE A 205 27.35 42.75 86.01
C PHE A 205 26.94 41.27 86.21
N ASP A 206 26.44 40.97 87.43
CA ASP A 206 25.32 40.03 87.69
C ASP A 206 23.99 40.62 87.17
N GLY A 207 24.01 41.20 85.97
CA GLY A 207 22.80 41.66 85.30
C GLY A 207 22.10 40.46 84.70
N GLU A 208 21.11 39.94 85.42
CA GLU A 208 19.96 39.17 84.95
C GLU A 208 19.69 39.41 83.44
N TRP A 209 20.23 38.55 82.59
CA TRP A 209 19.70 38.37 81.23
C TRP A 209 18.43 37.52 81.35
N GLU A 210 17.38 38.07 81.95
CA GLU A 210 16.02 37.64 81.64
C GLU A 210 15.63 38.31 80.33
N GLU A 211 15.81 37.60 79.23
CA GLU A 211 14.93 37.67 78.07
C GLU A 211 15.27 36.44 77.22
N GLU A 212 14.63 35.32 77.57
CA GLU A 212 14.30 34.30 76.56
C GLU A 212 13.58 35.06 75.44
N PRO A 213 14.01 34.96 74.16
CA PRO A 213 13.17 35.45 73.10
C PRO A 213 11.88 34.63 73.16
N GLU A 214 10.75 35.31 73.40
CA GLU A 214 9.43 34.73 73.17
C GLU A 214 9.47 34.06 71.80
N GLU A 215 9.12 32.78 71.74
CA GLU A 215 8.89 32.09 70.48
C GLU A 215 7.86 32.93 69.72
N GLU A 216 8.31 33.73 68.75
CA GLU A 216 7.40 34.34 67.78
C GLU A 216 6.64 33.16 67.15
N GLU A 217 5.38 33.03 67.58
CA GLU A 217 4.35 32.23 66.95
C GLU A 217 4.45 32.52 65.47
N ILE A 218 5.08 31.59 64.73
CA ILE A 218 5.16 31.65 63.29
C ILE A 218 3.71 31.58 62.85
N GLU A 219 3.12 32.74 62.57
CA GLU A 219 1.76 32.88 62.07
C GLU A 219 1.55 31.79 61.02
N ASP A 220 0.56 30.94 61.27
CA ASP A 220 0.14 29.88 60.36
C ASP A 220 0.00 30.50 58.97
N ILE A 221 0.99 30.23 58.11
CA ILE A 221 0.92 30.59 56.71
C ILE A 221 -0.35 29.90 56.20
N PRO A 222 -1.36 30.65 55.73
CA PRO A 222 -2.59 30.03 55.31
C PRO A 222 -2.25 29.10 54.14
N LEU A 223 -2.50 27.81 54.33
CA LEU A 223 -2.48 26.80 53.28
C LEU A 223 -3.54 27.19 52.25
N GLY A 224 -3.16 28.07 51.31
CA GLY A 224 -3.92 28.34 50.12
C GLY A 224 -4.02 27.03 49.35
N GLU A 225 -5.21 26.44 49.35
CA GLU A 225 -5.57 25.37 48.43
C GLU A 225 -5.36 25.90 47.01
N VAL A 226 -4.20 25.59 46.44
CA VAL A 226 -3.94 25.78 45.02
C VAL A 226 -4.75 24.69 44.32
N GLU A 227 -5.95 25.08 43.90
CA GLU A 227 -6.78 24.36 42.95
C GLU A 227 -5.95 24.18 41.67
N ILE A 228 -5.46 22.95 41.46
CA ILE A 228 -4.74 22.58 40.25
C ILE A 228 -5.82 22.31 39.20
N ASP A 229 -6.06 23.29 38.34
CA ASP A 229 -6.89 23.11 37.15
C ASP A 229 -6.05 22.35 36.10
N ASP A 230 -6.40 21.08 35.89
CA ASP A 230 -5.81 20.22 34.87
C ASP A 230 -6.42 20.56 33.49
N GLU A 231 -5.69 21.30 32.66
CA GLU A 231 -5.95 21.42 31.20
C GLU A 231 -4.77 20.91 30.35
#